data_AF-A0A497AG77-F1
#
_entry.id   AF-A0A497AG77-F1
#
_cell.length_a   1.000
_cell.length_b   1.000
_cell.length_c   1.000
_cell.angle_alpha   90.00
_cell.angle_beta   90.00
_cell.angle_gamma   90.00
#
_symmetry.space_group_name_H-M   'P 1'
#
loop_
_entity.id
_entity.type
_entity.pdbx_description
1 polymer ?
#
loop_
_entity_poly.entity_id
_entity_poly.type
_entity_poly.pdbx_seq_one_letter_code
_entity_poly.pdbx_strand_id
1 'polypeptide(L)'
;MKSILKRLDYLTQSTRGLLLMATAWDALIIALLGMLSGPMKQIITLPITLVEAERVGRIIMLYHSLAIPFVAAITYLILDMVPTSEDLARAIRRVITPGYMLVSIGGLTFAYLGHNWIFHGIFLLGQSLVFYAGVLLAVGLWPWRHPNTDPAYSHIGSLSLERVAFFVVTVTMLVSVLIGAGAGAFFGNGFEAVLAEDIVREEHNLGEKAVIAHLHIVLALIDVAIFLLVVRKSDLKGLLHKIAMPLTIIGTIIMSVGCWGVMVWEKIAHTIIYVGNSMVLLGALLMVIDGIAQLIKNRPREYGAIRALLRQPLRFGLFFQLIWLQFVMVFPGLYTAAKLDEFRAWPLEAERRILTGHWHVLATVSAVMMILLVADRLNVRGWMRQVLGWGVLLSANLAFTFTVFYEFLPPEMNRDWTVLYMDIGVGLSLIVLALFLGRRLLDLFSAKGRWTEAE
;
A
#
# COMPACT_ATOMS: atom_id res chain seq x y z
N MET A 1 -11.21 -33.51 12.29
CA MET A 1 -11.75 -33.15 10.96
C MET A 1 -12.67 -31.93 10.99
N LYS A 2 -13.83 -31.94 11.69
CA LYS A 2 -14.77 -30.79 11.75
C LYS A 2 -14.14 -29.46 12.18
N SER A 3 -13.24 -29.47 13.16
CA SER A 3 -12.55 -28.27 13.64
C SER A 3 -11.48 -27.74 12.69
N ILE A 4 -10.93 -28.58 11.80
CA ILE A 4 -9.98 -28.16 10.76
C ILE A 4 -10.76 -27.46 9.64
N LEU A 5 -11.88 -28.04 9.21
CA LEU A 5 -12.77 -27.44 8.22
C LEU A 5 -13.25 -26.06 8.66
N LYS A 6 -13.73 -25.89 9.90
CA LYS A 6 -14.13 -24.57 10.42
C LYS A 6 -13.01 -23.52 10.39
N ARG A 7 -11.76 -23.93 10.62
CA ARG A 7 -10.60 -23.01 10.54
C ARG A 7 -10.29 -22.63 9.10
N LEU A 8 -10.38 -23.58 8.17
CA LEU A 8 -10.25 -23.31 6.75
C LEU A 8 -11.38 -22.39 6.25
N ASP A 9 -12.62 -22.63 6.67
CA ASP A 9 -13.75 -21.76 6.37
C ASP A 9 -13.50 -20.34 6.89
N TYR A 10 -13.04 -20.21 8.15
CA TYR A 10 -12.63 -18.91 8.69
C TYR A 10 -11.56 -18.24 7.83
N LEU A 11 -10.46 -18.93 7.51
CA LEU A 11 -9.34 -18.36 6.75
C LEU A 11 -9.70 -17.99 5.30
N THR A 12 -10.70 -18.65 4.70
CA THR A 12 -11.00 -18.51 3.27
C THR A 12 -12.30 -17.76 2.97
N GLN A 13 -13.19 -17.61 3.94
CA GLN A 13 -14.51 -16.99 3.73
C GLN A 13 -14.72 -15.74 4.58
N SER A 14 -14.15 -15.70 5.79
CA SER A 14 -14.31 -14.56 6.70
C SER A 14 -13.37 -13.41 6.31
N THR A 15 -13.81 -12.16 6.45
CA THR A 15 -12.94 -10.99 6.21
C THR A 15 -11.73 -11.05 7.14
N ARG A 16 -11.92 -11.38 8.43
CA ARG A 16 -10.81 -11.50 9.40
C ARG A 16 -9.78 -12.54 8.96
N GLY A 17 -10.23 -13.72 8.52
CA GLY A 17 -9.35 -14.78 8.08
C GLY A 17 -8.59 -14.43 6.82
N LEU A 18 -9.27 -13.84 5.83
CA LEU A 18 -8.66 -13.37 4.58
C LEU A 18 -7.59 -12.30 4.81
N LEU A 19 -7.86 -11.32 5.70
CA LEU A 19 -6.88 -10.29 6.08
C LEU A 19 -5.67 -10.91 6.80
N LEU A 20 -5.92 -11.82 7.75
CA LEU A 20 -4.84 -12.51 8.45
C LEU A 20 -3.97 -13.31 7.48
N MET A 21 -4.59 -13.99 6.51
CA MET A 21 -3.89 -14.77 5.50
C MET A 21 -3.04 -13.88 4.59
N ALA A 22 -3.60 -12.79 4.05
CA ALA A 22 -2.84 -11.84 3.22
C ALA A 22 -1.67 -11.20 3.98
N THR A 23 -1.89 -10.77 5.23
CA THR A 23 -0.81 -10.20 6.07
C THR A 23 0.26 -11.24 6.38
N ALA A 24 -0.11 -12.48 6.70
CA ALA A 24 0.85 -13.56 6.95
C ALA A 24 1.62 -13.94 5.66
N TRP A 25 0.95 -13.87 4.51
CA TRP A 25 1.56 -14.14 3.21
C TRP A 25 2.65 -13.14 2.87
N ASP A 26 2.37 -11.84 2.95
CA ASP A 26 3.36 -10.80 2.71
C ASP A 26 4.51 -10.87 3.73
N ALA A 27 4.18 -11.07 5.01
CA ALA A 27 5.20 -11.22 6.04
C ALA A 27 6.14 -12.41 5.79
N LEU A 28 5.61 -13.52 5.27
CA LEU A 28 6.40 -14.68 4.91
C LEU A 28 7.32 -14.37 3.71
N ILE A 29 6.80 -13.71 2.67
CA ILE A 29 7.62 -13.32 1.51
C ILE A 29 8.76 -12.39 1.96
N ILE A 30 8.45 -11.38 2.77
CA ILE A 30 9.44 -10.44 3.30
C ILE A 30 10.47 -11.17 4.17
N ALA A 31 10.03 -12.07 5.06
CA ALA A 31 10.95 -12.83 5.90
C ALA A 31 11.88 -13.75 5.07
N LEU A 32 11.35 -14.40 4.03
CA LEU A 32 12.11 -15.29 3.18
C LEU A 32 13.14 -14.53 2.33
N LEU A 33 12.71 -13.47 1.68
CA LEU A 33 13.57 -12.70 0.77
C LEU A 33 14.48 -11.72 1.51
N GLY A 34 14.08 -11.29 2.71
CA GLY A 34 14.94 -10.53 3.62
C GLY A 34 16.23 -11.28 3.97
N MET A 35 16.22 -12.63 3.95
CA MET A 35 17.44 -13.43 4.13
C MET A 35 18.45 -13.26 2.99
N LEU A 36 18.02 -12.82 1.80
CA LEU A 36 18.88 -12.54 0.66
C LEU A 36 19.47 -11.11 0.68
N SER A 37 19.00 -10.26 1.60
CA SER A 37 19.46 -8.87 1.75
C SER A 37 20.82 -8.79 2.46
N GLY A 38 21.55 -7.69 2.26
CA GLY A 38 22.96 -7.52 2.65
C GLY A 38 23.33 -8.00 4.07
N PRO A 39 22.75 -7.41 5.14
CA PRO A 39 23.09 -7.81 6.51
C PRO A 39 22.80 -9.28 6.80
N MET A 40 21.70 -9.82 6.25
CA MET A 40 21.32 -11.21 6.47
C MET A 40 22.14 -12.19 5.66
N LYS A 41 22.57 -11.83 4.44
CA LYS A 41 23.41 -12.67 3.57
C LYS A 41 24.78 -12.97 4.20
N GLN A 42 25.27 -12.08 5.07
CA GLN A 42 26.49 -12.31 5.84
C GLN A 42 26.32 -13.37 6.95
N ILE A 43 25.08 -13.61 7.38
CA ILE A 43 24.73 -14.54 8.48
C ILE A 43 24.17 -15.86 7.93
N ILE A 44 23.35 -15.78 6.89
CA ILE A 44 22.63 -16.91 6.29
C ILE A 44 23.00 -16.97 4.80
N THR A 45 23.60 -18.09 4.39
CA THR A 45 23.89 -18.37 2.98
C THR A 45 22.86 -19.34 2.43
N LEU A 46 22.04 -18.88 1.47
CA LEU A 46 21.13 -19.74 0.71
C LEU A 46 21.82 -20.22 -0.58
N PRO A 47 21.56 -21.46 -1.04
CA PRO A 47 22.14 -22.01 -2.27
C PRO A 47 21.44 -21.44 -3.53
N ILE A 48 21.36 -20.11 -3.63
CA ILE A 48 20.73 -19.38 -4.74
C ILE A 48 21.79 -18.45 -5.33
N THR A 49 22.04 -18.58 -6.62
CA THR A 49 22.93 -17.67 -7.36
C THR A 49 22.11 -16.52 -7.94
N LEU A 50 22.41 -15.29 -7.55
CA LEU A 50 21.77 -14.09 -8.08
C LEU A 50 22.66 -13.51 -9.18
N VAL A 51 22.27 -13.70 -10.44
CA VAL A 51 22.98 -13.13 -11.59
C VAL A 51 22.61 -11.65 -11.74
N GLU A 52 23.58 -10.77 -11.91
CA GLU A 52 23.33 -9.32 -11.96
C GLU A 52 22.49 -8.91 -13.18
N ALA A 53 22.71 -9.52 -14.34
CA ALA A 53 21.96 -9.25 -15.58
C ALA A 53 20.45 -9.48 -15.45
N GLU A 54 20.01 -10.30 -14.50
CA GLU A 54 18.60 -10.64 -14.27
C GLU A 54 17.97 -9.78 -13.15
N ARG A 55 18.75 -8.88 -12.52
CA ARG A 55 18.33 -8.13 -11.32
C ARG A 55 17.04 -7.35 -11.54
N VAL A 56 16.93 -6.62 -12.65
CA VAL A 56 15.77 -5.78 -12.94
C VAL A 56 14.49 -6.62 -13.07
N GLY A 57 14.53 -7.68 -13.86
CA GLY A 57 13.40 -8.61 -14.00
C GLY A 57 12.98 -9.23 -12.67
N ARG A 58 13.93 -9.67 -11.84
CA ARG A 58 13.62 -10.19 -10.49
C ARG A 58 12.95 -9.17 -9.60
N ILE A 59 13.42 -7.92 -9.61
CA ILE A 59 12.85 -6.83 -8.81
C ILE A 59 11.39 -6.56 -9.23
N ILE A 60 11.12 -6.50 -10.54
CA ILE A 60 9.74 -6.31 -11.05
C ILE A 60 8.82 -7.44 -10.59
N MET A 61 9.27 -8.70 -10.69
CA MET A 61 8.50 -9.85 -10.21
C MET A 61 8.26 -9.81 -8.70
N LEU A 62 9.28 -9.41 -7.93
CA LEU A 62 9.18 -9.24 -6.48
C LEU A 62 8.15 -8.15 -6.13
N TYR A 63 8.22 -6.98 -6.75
CA TYR A 63 7.29 -5.89 -6.46
C TYR A 63 5.83 -6.31 -6.71
N HIS A 64 5.53 -6.99 -7.81
CA HIS A 64 4.19 -7.52 -8.05
C HIS A 64 3.81 -8.63 -7.07
N SER A 65 4.75 -9.51 -6.72
CA SER A 65 4.52 -10.60 -5.77
C SER A 65 4.21 -10.13 -4.36
N LEU A 66 4.64 -8.92 -3.97
CA LEU A 66 4.32 -8.25 -2.71
C LEU A 66 3.11 -7.31 -2.82
N ALA A 67 2.98 -6.57 -3.92
CA ALA A 67 1.93 -5.57 -4.07
C ALA A 67 0.54 -6.19 -4.27
N ILE A 68 0.44 -7.33 -4.95
CA ILE A 68 -0.87 -7.92 -5.27
C ILE A 68 -1.60 -8.50 -4.04
N PRO A 69 -0.95 -9.25 -3.12
CA PRO A 69 -1.58 -9.63 -1.86
C PRO A 69 -1.99 -8.40 -1.01
N PHE A 70 -1.18 -7.34 -1.02
CA PHE A 70 -1.49 -6.08 -0.38
C PHE A 70 -2.76 -5.42 -0.94
N VAL A 71 -2.89 -5.35 -2.27
CA VAL A 71 -4.11 -4.88 -2.96
C VAL A 71 -5.31 -5.78 -2.64
N ALA A 72 -5.11 -7.09 -2.48
CA ALA A 72 -6.17 -7.99 -2.03
C ALA A 72 -6.63 -7.66 -0.61
N ALA A 73 -5.73 -7.34 0.32
CA ALA A 73 -6.08 -6.90 1.67
C ALA A 73 -6.90 -5.60 1.69
N ILE A 74 -6.51 -4.61 0.86
CA ILE A 74 -7.31 -3.38 0.65
C ILE A 74 -8.71 -3.73 0.14
N THR A 75 -8.79 -4.61 -0.87
CA THR A 75 -10.06 -5.06 -1.44
C THR A 75 -10.96 -5.72 -0.40
N TYR A 76 -10.42 -6.56 0.49
CA TYR A 76 -11.19 -7.17 1.57
C TYR A 76 -11.74 -6.12 2.54
N LEU A 77 -10.97 -5.10 2.88
CA LEU A 77 -11.44 -4.00 3.74
C LEU A 77 -12.52 -3.16 3.03
N ILE A 78 -12.40 -2.92 1.72
CA ILE A 78 -13.44 -2.22 0.95
C ILE A 78 -14.74 -3.04 0.99
N LEU A 79 -14.69 -4.35 0.71
CA LEU A 79 -15.86 -5.22 0.75
C LEU A 79 -16.49 -5.34 2.16
N ASP A 80 -15.70 -5.10 3.20
CA ASP A 80 -16.14 -5.13 4.59
C ASP A 80 -16.83 -3.82 5.03
N MET A 81 -16.34 -2.68 4.53
CA MET A 81 -16.76 -1.35 5.03
C MET A 81 -17.70 -0.60 4.08
N VAL A 82 -17.69 -0.95 2.80
CA VAL A 82 -18.49 -0.31 1.75
C VAL A 82 -19.56 -1.31 1.27
N PRO A 83 -20.85 -0.98 1.38
CA PRO A 83 -21.93 -1.90 1.02
C PRO A 83 -21.82 -2.38 -0.43
N THR A 84 -21.97 -3.68 -0.64
CA THR A 84 -22.09 -4.34 -1.93
C THR A 84 -22.98 -5.57 -1.79
N SER A 85 -23.39 -6.21 -2.90
CA SER A 85 -24.19 -7.45 -2.81
C SER A 85 -23.33 -8.62 -2.33
N GLU A 86 -23.90 -9.49 -1.50
CA GLU A 86 -23.17 -10.63 -0.91
C GLU A 86 -22.60 -11.58 -1.97
N ASP A 87 -23.38 -11.86 -3.02
CA ASP A 87 -22.93 -12.72 -4.13
C ASP A 87 -21.71 -12.14 -4.85
N LEU A 88 -21.69 -10.81 -5.04
CA LEU A 88 -20.58 -10.13 -5.70
C LEU A 88 -19.35 -10.07 -4.79
N ALA A 89 -19.53 -9.75 -3.50
CA ALA A 89 -18.44 -9.81 -2.53
C ALA A 89 -17.82 -11.22 -2.46
N ARG A 90 -18.66 -12.26 -2.47
CA ARG A 90 -18.21 -13.66 -2.48
C ARG A 90 -17.46 -14.00 -3.77
N ALA A 91 -17.95 -13.57 -4.93
CA ALA A 91 -17.28 -13.76 -6.21
C ALA A 91 -15.90 -13.09 -6.22
N ILE A 92 -15.81 -11.82 -5.80
CA ILE A 92 -14.55 -11.07 -5.72
C ILE A 92 -13.55 -11.80 -4.83
N ARG A 93 -13.95 -12.19 -3.60
CA ARG A 93 -13.08 -12.93 -2.66
C ARG A 93 -12.55 -14.24 -3.26
N ARG A 94 -13.43 -15.01 -3.93
CA ARG A 94 -13.08 -16.31 -4.55
C ARG A 94 -12.13 -16.18 -5.74
N VAL A 95 -12.13 -15.04 -6.42
CA VAL A 95 -11.24 -14.78 -7.55
C VAL A 95 -9.91 -14.17 -7.08
N ILE A 96 -9.97 -13.12 -6.26
CA ILE A 96 -8.76 -12.36 -5.88
C ILE A 96 -7.82 -13.16 -4.98
N THR A 97 -8.37 -14.05 -4.13
CA THR A 97 -7.57 -14.87 -3.19
C THR A 97 -6.60 -15.81 -3.91
N PRO A 98 -7.07 -16.74 -4.77
CA PRO A 98 -6.14 -17.56 -5.54
C PRO A 98 -5.33 -16.70 -6.52
N GLY A 99 -5.91 -15.62 -7.05
CA GLY A 99 -5.21 -14.70 -7.95
C GLY A 99 -3.90 -14.17 -7.36
N TYR A 100 -3.94 -13.56 -6.16
CA TYR A 100 -2.72 -13.03 -5.55
C TYR A 100 -1.71 -14.12 -5.19
N MET A 101 -2.17 -15.30 -4.75
CA MET A 101 -1.27 -16.41 -4.42
C MET A 101 -0.54 -16.91 -5.66
N LEU A 102 -1.23 -17.02 -6.80
CA LEU A 102 -0.62 -17.40 -8.07
C LEU A 102 0.36 -16.34 -8.57
N VAL A 103 0.08 -15.04 -8.35
CA VAL A 103 1.08 -13.98 -8.61
C VAL A 103 2.33 -14.21 -7.78
N SER A 104 2.23 -14.32 -6.45
CA SER A 104 3.42 -14.46 -5.62
C SER A 104 4.18 -15.76 -5.90
N ILE A 105 3.49 -16.90 -5.99
CA ILE A 105 4.15 -18.19 -6.24
C ILE A 105 4.78 -18.21 -7.63
N GLY A 106 4.02 -17.83 -8.67
CA GLY A 106 4.51 -17.81 -10.04
C GLY A 106 5.68 -16.84 -10.22
N GLY A 107 5.53 -15.61 -9.73
CA GLY A 107 6.51 -14.54 -9.88
C GLY A 107 7.82 -14.85 -9.14
N LEU A 108 7.74 -15.26 -7.87
CA LEU A 108 8.93 -15.57 -7.08
C LEU A 108 9.63 -16.85 -7.57
N THR A 109 8.86 -17.89 -7.95
CA THR A 109 9.47 -19.11 -8.49
C THR A 109 10.15 -18.84 -9.83
N PHE A 110 9.52 -18.07 -10.71
CA PHE A 110 10.13 -17.66 -11.97
C PHE A 110 11.42 -16.85 -11.73
N ALA A 111 11.37 -15.86 -10.82
CA ALA A 111 12.48 -14.95 -10.55
C ALA A 111 13.67 -15.59 -9.82
N TYR A 112 13.45 -16.59 -8.97
CA TYR A 112 14.51 -17.13 -8.09
C TYR A 112 14.85 -18.60 -8.33
N LEU A 113 14.01 -19.37 -9.05
CA LEU A 113 14.16 -20.83 -9.20
C LEU A 113 14.24 -21.27 -10.68
N GLY A 114 14.89 -20.46 -11.53
CA GLY A 114 15.35 -20.90 -12.86
C GLY A 114 14.48 -20.49 -14.05
N HIS A 115 13.74 -19.39 -13.97
CA HIS A 115 13.09 -18.72 -15.12
C HIS A 115 12.21 -19.63 -15.99
N ASN A 116 11.56 -20.64 -15.40
CA ASN A 116 10.68 -21.53 -16.14
C ASN A 116 9.38 -20.80 -16.55
N TRP A 117 9.12 -20.75 -17.85
CA TRP A 117 7.98 -20.09 -18.48
C TRP A 117 6.61 -20.51 -17.94
N ILE A 118 6.47 -21.73 -17.40
CA ILE A 118 5.24 -22.19 -16.75
C ILE A 118 4.93 -21.32 -15.53
N PHE A 119 5.93 -20.98 -14.70
CA PHE A 119 5.73 -20.13 -13.53
C PHE A 119 5.45 -18.69 -13.91
N HIS A 120 6.03 -18.20 -15.00
CA HIS A 120 5.64 -16.92 -15.57
C HIS A 120 4.18 -16.93 -16.05
N GLY A 121 3.74 -18.01 -16.72
CA GLY A 121 2.33 -18.20 -17.09
C GLY A 121 1.38 -18.23 -15.89
N ILE A 122 1.78 -18.87 -14.78
CA ILE A 122 1.03 -18.87 -13.51
C ILE A 122 0.94 -17.44 -12.94
N PHE A 123 2.02 -16.68 -12.99
CA PHE A 123 2.04 -15.28 -12.58
C PHE A 123 1.03 -14.44 -13.39
N LEU A 124 1.04 -14.56 -14.71
CA LEU A 124 0.11 -13.86 -15.61
C LEU A 124 -1.35 -14.27 -15.39
N LEU A 125 -1.62 -15.55 -15.15
CA LEU A 125 -2.94 -16.04 -14.77
C LEU A 125 -3.40 -15.40 -13.46
N GLY A 126 -2.53 -15.35 -12.45
CA GLY A 126 -2.80 -14.69 -11.18
C GLY A 126 -3.15 -13.21 -11.35
N GLN A 127 -2.38 -12.47 -12.15
CA GLN A 127 -2.65 -11.06 -12.45
C GLN A 127 -4.00 -10.88 -13.15
N SER A 128 -4.33 -11.75 -14.11
CA SER A 128 -5.60 -11.72 -14.84
C SER A 128 -6.80 -11.93 -13.92
N LEU A 129 -6.69 -12.84 -12.93
CA LEU A 129 -7.73 -13.06 -11.93
C LEU A 129 -7.90 -11.82 -11.03
N VAL A 130 -6.80 -11.22 -10.57
CA VAL A 130 -6.87 -10.00 -9.73
C VAL A 130 -7.48 -8.84 -10.51
N PHE A 131 -7.11 -8.66 -11.77
CA PHE A 131 -7.73 -7.66 -12.65
C PHE A 131 -9.24 -7.88 -12.79
N TYR A 132 -9.66 -9.13 -13.05
CA TYR A 132 -11.07 -9.50 -13.12
C TYR A 132 -11.81 -9.21 -11.81
N ALA A 133 -11.21 -9.51 -10.66
CA ALA A 133 -11.76 -9.15 -9.36
C ALA A 133 -11.92 -7.62 -9.19
N GLY A 134 -10.98 -6.83 -9.71
CA GLY A 134 -11.08 -5.37 -9.76
C GLY A 134 -12.25 -4.87 -10.63
N VAL A 135 -12.49 -5.51 -11.78
CA VAL A 135 -13.68 -5.20 -12.62
C VAL A 135 -14.98 -5.49 -11.86
N LEU A 136 -15.05 -6.64 -11.18
CA LEU A 136 -16.20 -6.97 -10.33
C LEU A 136 -16.36 -5.99 -9.17
N LEU A 137 -15.26 -5.53 -8.56
CA LEU A 137 -15.28 -4.50 -7.52
C LEU A 137 -15.83 -3.18 -8.06
N ALA A 138 -15.43 -2.74 -9.25
CA ALA A 138 -15.98 -1.53 -9.89
C ALA A 138 -17.50 -1.65 -10.10
N VAL A 139 -18.00 -2.81 -10.53
CA VAL A 139 -19.44 -3.10 -10.63
C VAL A 139 -20.12 -3.02 -9.25
N GLY A 140 -19.48 -3.56 -8.21
CA GLY A 140 -20.00 -3.55 -6.84
C GLY A 140 -20.02 -2.16 -6.21
N LEU A 141 -19.10 -1.30 -6.62
CA LEU A 141 -18.97 0.07 -6.17
C LEU A 141 -19.73 1.07 -7.04
N TRP A 142 -20.43 0.62 -8.09
CA TRP A 142 -21.17 1.50 -9.00
C TRP A 142 -21.96 2.58 -8.25
N PRO A 143 -21.76 3.88 -8.51
CA PRO A 143 -22.23 4.95 -7.63
C PRO A 143 -23.74 5.00 -7.41
N TRP A 144 -24.53 4.53 -8.38
CA TRP A 144 -26.00 4.48 -8.28
C TRP A 144 -26.52 3.30 -7.45
N ARG A 145 -25.65 2.41 -6.95
CA ARG A 145 -26.02 1.37 -5.99
C ARG A 145 -25.92 1.91 -4.56
N HIS A 146 -26.80 1.43 -3.69
CA HIS A 146 -26.83 1.79 -2.26
C HIS A 146 -26.86 3.32 -2.01
N PRO A 147 -28.01 3.96 -2.28
CA PRO A 147 -28.18 5.39 -2.05
C PRO A 147 -27.92 5.77 -0.59
N ASN A 148 -27.37 6.95 -0.36
CA ASN A 148 -27.20 7.53 0.96
C ASN A 148 -27.85 8.92 1.01
N THR A 149 -28.80 9.09 1.93
CA THR A 149 -29.52 10.35 2.18
C THR A 149 -29.24 10.93 3.56
N ASP A 150 -28.27 10.40 4.29
CA ASP A 150 -27.87 10.96 5.58
C ASP A 150 -27.17 12.31 5.36
N PRO A 151 -27.75 13.43 5.85
CA PRO A 151 -27.21 14.76 5.63
C PRO A 151 -25.88 15.00 6.34
N ALA A 152 -25.42 14.11 7.23
CA ALA A 152 -24.10 14.22 7.83
C ALA A 152 -22.99 13.89 6.82
N TYR A 153 -23.23 12.98 5.87
CA TYR A 153 -22.22 12.59 4.88
C TYR A 153 -22.22 13.50 3.66
N SER A 154 -21.14 13.44 2.89
CA SER A 154 -21.05 14.07 1.58
C SER A 154 -21.89 13.32 0.53
N HIS A 155 -22.90 13.99 -0.02
CA HIS A 155 -23.78 13.44 -1.04
C HIS A 155 -24.30 14.49 -2.04
N ILE A 156 -24.68 14.05 -3.24
CA ILE A 156 -25.42 14.85 -4.24
C ILE A 156 -26.75 14.12 -4.51
N GLY A 157 -27.86 14.69 -4.04
CA GLY A 157 -29.13 13.94 -4.04
C GLY A 157 -29.01 12.69 -3.16
N SER A 158 -29.20 11.50 -3.74
CA SER A 158 -28.99 10.21 -3.07
C SER A 158 -27.60 9.59 -3.32
N LEU A 159 -26.75 10.27 -4.10
CA LEU A 159 -25.42 9.81 -4.46
C LEU A 159 -24.43 10.00 -3.31
N SER A 160 -23.90 8.92 -2.74
CA SER A 160 -22.79 9.03 -1.79
C SER A 160 -21.50 9.42 -2.51
N LEU A 161 -20.90 10.57 -2.17
CA LEU A 161 -19.61 10.97 -2.74
C LEU A 161 -18.46 10.12 -2.22
N GLU A 162 -18.55 9.56 -1.03
CA GLU A 162 -17.58 8.60 -0.53
C GLU A 162 -17.56 7.31 -1.38
N ARG A 163 -18.74 6.80 -1.78
CA ARG A 163 -18.84 5.68 -2.73
C ARG A 163 -18.26 6.05 -4.10
N VAL A 164 -18.56 7.27 -4.59
CA VAL A 164 -17.97 7.77 -5.84
C VAL A 164 -16.45 7.78 -5.74
N ALA A 165 -15.86 8.19 -4.62
CA ALA A 165 -14.42 8.20 -4.43
C ALA A 165 -13.82 6.78 -4.52
N PHE A 166 -14.41 5.79 -3.84
CA PHE A 166 -13.99 4.38 -3.96
C PHE A 166 -14.13 3.85 -5.39
N PHE A 167 -15.23 4.18 -6.06
CA PHE A 167 -15.45 3.79 -7.45
C PHE A 167 -14.40 4.40 -8.39
N VAL A 168 -14.14 5.71 -8.26
CA VAL A 168 -13.15 6.44 -9.06
C VAL A 168 -11.77 5.83 -8.90
N VAL A 169 -11.31 5.63 -7.65
CA VAL A 169 -10.01 4.99 -7.38
C VAL A 169 -9.93 3.59 -8.01
N THR A 170 -11.00 2.82 -7.94
CA THR A 170 -11.04 1.47 -8.53
C THR A 170 -10.93 1.52 -10.05
N VAL A 171 -11.68 2.42 -10.70
CA VAL A 171 -11.66 2.56 -12.18
C VAL A 171 -10.32 3.10 -12.66
N THR A 172 -9.78 4.14 -12.01
CA THR A 172 -8.47 4.70 -12.39
C THR A 172 -7.34 3.71 -12.12
N MET A 173 -7.47 2.85 -11.11
CA MET A 173 -6.54 1.73 -10.88
C MET A 173 -6.59 0.75 -12.06
N LEU A 174 -7.79 0.32 -12.49
CA LEU A 174 -7.95 -0.60 -13.62
C LEU A 174 -7.35 -0.04 -14.92
N VAL A 175 -7.54 1.24 -15.21
CA VAL A 175 -6.90 1.90 -16.36
C VAL A 175 -5.38 1.91 -16.22
N SER A 176 -4.89 2.27 -15.04
CA SER A 176 -3.44 2.34 -14.76
C SER A 176 -2.72 1.00 -14.85
N VAL A 177 -3.36 -0.10 -14.43
CA VAL A 177 -2.78 -1.44 -14.57
C VAL A 177 -2.80 -1.93 -16.02
N LEU A 178 -3.79 -1.51 -16.83
CA LEU A 178 -3.79 -1.82 -18.27
C LEU A 178 -2.64 -1.13 -19.01
N ILE A 179 -2.24 0.07 -18.59
CA ILE A 179 -1.05 0.75 -19.15
C ILE A 179 0.22 -0.07 -18.87
N GLY A 180 0.42 -0.49 -17.62
CA GLY A 180 1.56 -1.33 -17.24
C GLY A 180 1.55 -2.70 -17.91
N ALA A 181 0.39 -3.38 -17.94
CA ALA A 181 0.21 -4.65 -18.64
C ALA A 181 0.43 -4.53 -20.15
N GLY A 182 0.01 -3.40 -20.75
CA GLY A 182 0.25 -3.08 -22.15
C GLY A 182 1.73 -3.01 -22.47
N ALA A 183 2.54 -2.33 -21.65
CA ALA A 183 4.00 -2.32 -21.80
C ALA A 183 4.60 -3.72 -21.59
N GLY A 184 4.16 -4.43 -20.54
CA GLY A 184 4.65 -5.77 -20.23
C GLY A 184 4.38 -6.82 -21.31
N ALA A 185 3.33 -6.66 -22.12
CA ALA A 185 3.01 -7.55 -23.23
C ALA A 185 4.07 -7.56 -24.35
N PHE A 186 4.96 -6.56 -24.39
CA PHE A 186 6.06 -6.46 -25.35
C PHE A 186 7.40 -6.97 -24.80
N PHE A 187 7.46 -7.47 -23.56
CA PHE A 187 8.72 -8.00 -23.01
C PHE A 187 9.28 -9.13 -23.87
N GLY A 188 10.54 -8.98 -24.29
CA GLY A 188 11.21 -9.92 -25.20
C GLY A 188 10.78 -9.79 -26.67
N ASN A 189 9.90 -8.83 -26.98
CA ASN A 189 9.47 -8.47 -28.34
C ASN A 189 9.64 -6.96 -28.58
N GLY A 190 10.87 -6.47 -28.44
CA GLY A 190 11.23 -5.07 -28.63
C GLY A 190 11.11 -4.19 -27.38
N PHE A 191 10.79 -4.77 -26.22
CA PHE A 191 10.83 -4.09 -24.92
C PHE A 191 11.63 -4.92 -23.90
N GLU A 192 12.53 -4.25 -23.16
CA GLU A 192 13.37 -4.85 -22.13
C GLU A 192 12.98 -4.35 -20.74
N ALA A 193 13.32 -5.13 -19.72
CA ALA A 193 13.01 -4.79 -18.34
C ALA A 193 13.88 -3.62 -17.87
N VAL A 194 13.22 -2.55 -17.40
CA VAL A 194 13.87 -1.33 -16.89
C VAL A 194 13.36 -0.99 -15.49
N LEU A 195 14.20 -0.30 -14.71
CA LEU A 195 13.76 0.41 -13.50
C LEU A 195 13.71 1.90 -13.80
N ALA A 196 12.63 2.56 -13.37
CA ALA A 196 12.43 3.99 -13.65
C ALA A 196 13.57 4.86 -13.10
N GLU A 197 14.12 4.48 -11.93
CA GLU A 197 15.25 5.17 -11.32
C GLU A 197 16.58 5.02 -12.09
N ASP A 198 16.71 3.99 -12.93
CA ASP A 198 17.93 3.72 -13.69
C ASP A 198 18.00 4.57 -14.97
N ILE A 199 16.83 4.88 -15.55
CA ILE A 199 16.72 5.58 -16.84
C ILE A 199 16.40 7.08 -16.71
N VAL A 200 16.42 7.67 -15.51
CA VAL A 200 15.91 9.04 -15.26
C VAL A 200 16.58 10.15 -16.09
N ARG A 201 17.80 9.93 -16.57
CA ARG A 201 18.56 10.89 -17.40
C ARG A 201 18.53 10.57 -18.90
N GLU A 202 17.90 9.47 -19.29
CA GLU A 202 17.87 8.98 -20.66
C GLU A 202 16.63 9.48 -21.40
N GLU A 203 16.66 9.44 -22.72
CA GLU A 203 15.45 9.65 -23.52
C GLU A 203 14.59 8.39 -23.48
N HIS A 204 13.33 8.53 -23.07
CA HIS A 204 12.46 7.37 -22.92
C HIS A 204 11.67 7.06 -24.20
N ASN A 205 11.59 5.78 -24.54
CA ASN A 205 10.61 5.28 -25.50
C ASN A 205 9.20 5.17 -24.86
N LEU A 206 8.19 4.85 -25.68
CA LEU A 206 6.81 4.80 -25.21
C LEU A 206 6.57 3.72 -24.13
N GLY A 207 7.23 2.57 -24.23
CA GLY A 207 7.11 1.47 -23.25
C GLY A 207 7.68 1.87 -21.89
N GLU A 208 8.84 2.52 -21.89
CA GLU A 208 9.47 3.06 -20.67
C GLU A 208 8.58 4.13 -20.03
N LYS A 209 8.04 5.06 -20.82
CA LYS A 209 7.08 6.06 -20.31
C LYS A 209 5.82 5.43 -19.75
N ALA A 210 5.33 4.35 -20.34
CA ALA A 210 4.18 3.61 -19.83
C ALA A 210 4.50 2.93 -18.47
N VAL A 211 5.71 2.37 -18.30
CA VAL A 211 6.18 1.83 -17.01
C VAL A 211 6.31 2.94 -15.96
N ILE A 212 6.91 4.08 -16.30
CA ILE A 212 7.03 5.24 -15.40
C ILE A 212 5.64 5.73 -14.98
N ALA A 213 4.72 5.87 -15.93
CA ALA A 213 3.33 6.27 -15.69
C ALA A 213 2.62 5.31 -14.74
N HIS A 214 2.70 4.01 -15.01
CA HIS A 214 2.11 2.94 -14.20
C HIS A 214 2.65 2.94 -12.77
N LEU A 215 3.98 3.01 -12.61
CA LEU A 215 4.63 2.98 -11.31
C LEU A 215 4.14 4.12 -10.40
N HIS A 216 4.13 5.35 -10.91
CA HIS A 216 3.76 6.52 -10.11
C HIS A 216 2.30 6.48 -9.66
N ILE A 217 1.39 6.09 -10.56
CA ILE A 217 -0.04 6.21 -10.27
C ILE A 217 -0.56 5.07 -9.39
N VAL A 218 -0.06 3.85 -9.55
CA VAL A 218 -0.60 2.69 -8.81
C VAL A 218 -0.37 2.85 -7.32
N LEU A 219 0.83 3.28 -6.90
CA LEU A 219 1.11 3.49 -5.48
C LEU A 219 0.29 4.65 -4.90
N ALA A 220 0.19 5.76 -5.63
CA ALA A 220 -0.65 6.88 -5.20
C ALA A 220 -2.13 6.49 -5.06
N LEU A 221 -2.67 5.68 -5.98
CA LEU A 221 -4.06 5.20 -5.89
C LEU A 221 -4.28 4.20 -4.74
N ILE A 222 -3.27 3.39 -4.41
CA ILE A 222 -3.27 2.56 -3.20
C ILE A 222 -3.41 3.45 -1.95
N ASP A 223 -2.66 4.55 -1.87
CA ASP A 223 -2.74 5.48 -0.75
C ASP A 223 -4.08 6.19 -0.65
N VAL A 224 -4.67 6.59 -1.78
CA VAL A 224 -6.03 7.13 -1.80
C VAL A 224 -7.04 6.09 -1.30
N ALA A 225 -6.91 4.82 -1.70
CA ALA A 225 -7.79 3.76 -1.19
C ALA A 225 -7.64 3.57 0.33
N ILE A 226 -6.42 3.55 0.85
CA ILE A 226 -6.14 3.46 2.29
C ILE A 226 -6.71 4.67 3.02
N PHE A 227 -6.51 5.88 2.49
CA PHE A 227 -7.07 7.10 3.03
C PHE A 227 -8.60 7.02 3.15
N LEU A 228 -9.30 6.61 2.08
CA LEU A 228 -10.75 6.43 2.10
C LEU A 228 -11.19 5.36 3.12
N LEU A 229 -10.43 4.27 3.27
CA LEU A 229 -10.67 3.26 4.30
C LEU A 229 -10.52 3.84 5.71
N VAL A 230 -9.52 4.70 5.96
CA VAL A 230 -9.34 5.39 7.25
C VAL A 230 -10.52 6.31 7.56
N VAL A 231 -10.98 7.08 6.58
CA VAL A 231 -12.17 7.97 6.68
C VAL A 231 -13.40 7.15 7.04
N ARG A 232 -13.70 6.11 6.25
CA ARG A 232 -14.85 5.23 6.47
C ARG A 232 -14.80 4.54 7.82
N LYS A 233 -13.63 3.97 8.17
CA LYS A 233 -13.42 3.24 9.42
C LYS A 233 -13.60 4.11 10.66
N SER A 234 -13.23 5.38 10.56
CA SER A 234 -13.35 6.35 11.66
C SER A 234 -14.71 7.05 11.71
N ASP A 235 -15.62 6.71 10.78
CA ASP A 235 -16.94 7.31 10.64
C ASP A 235 -16.89 8.85 10.58
N LEU A 236 -15.92 9.40 9.83
CA LEU A 236 -15.78 10.85 9.68
C LEU A 236 -16.91 11.39 8.81
N LYS A 237 -17.52 12.48 9.24
CA LYS A 237 -18.71 13.09 8.61
C LYS A 237 -18.87 14.55 9.05
N GLY A 238 -19.71 15.30 8.35
CA GLY A 238 -19.96 16.72 8.61
C GLY A 238 -19.29 17.62 7.58
N LEU A 239 -19.02 18.88 7.96
CA LEU A 239 -18.57 19.92 7.02
C LEU A 239 -17.23 19.57 6.36
N LEU A 240 -16.26 19.11 7.14
CA LEU A 240 -14.93 18.75 6.63
C LEU A 240 -15.02 17.59 5.64
N HIS A 241 -15.82 16.56 5.95
CA HIS A 241 -16.08 15.43 5.03
C HIS A 241 -16.74 15.87 3.73
N LYS A 242 -17.71 16.79 3.80
CA LYS A 242 -18.40 17.37 2.64
C LYS A 242 -17.46 18.11 1.69
N ILE A 243 -16.41 18.73 2.20
CA ILE A 243 -15.37 19.40 1.39
C ILE A 243 -14.32 18.39 0.92
N ALA A 244 -13.90 17.46 1.78
CA ALA A 244 -12.82 16.52 1.48
C ALA A 244 -13.19 15.51 0.37
N MET A 245 -14.43 15.01 0.33
CA MET A 245 -14.81 13.99 -0.67
C MET A 245 -14.74 14.51 -2.11
N PRO A 246 -15.32 15.67 -2.48
CA PRO A 246 -15.14 16.26 -3.81
C PRO A 246 -13.67 16.52 -4.17
N LEU A 247 -12.88 17.07 -3.24
CA LEU A 247 -11.46 17.33 -3.46
C LEU A 247 -10.69 16.03 -3.76
N THR A 248 -11.00 14.96 -3.03
CA THR A 248 -10.38 13.64 -3.22
C THR A 248 -10.77 13.05 -4.57
N ILE A 249 -12.04 13.12 -4.96
CA ILE A 249 -12.52 12.61 -6.26
C ILE A 249 -11.82 13.34 -7.41
N ILE A 250 -11.91 14.68 -7.42
CA ILE A 250 -11.38 15.50 -8.51
C ILE A 250 -9.85 15.39 -8.54
N GLY A 251 -9.20 15.46 -7.38
CA GLY A 251 -7.76 15.31 -7.25
C GLY A 251 -7.26 13.96 -7.76
N THR A 252 -7.96 12.86 -7.44
CA THR A 252 -7.65 11.51 -7.94
C THR A 252 -7.73 11.43 -9.46
N ILE A 253 -8.78 12.02 -10.06
CA ILE A 253 -8.96 12.04 -11.52
C ILE A 253 -7.83 12.84 -12.18
N ILE A 254 -7.58 14.05 -11.72
CA ILE A 254 -6.53 14.93 -12.27
C ILE A 254 -5.16 14.26 -12.14
N MET A 255 -4.84 13.71 -10.97
CA MET A 255 -3.59 13.00 -10.73
C MET A 255 -3.42 11.80 -11.67
N SER A 256 -4.48 10.99 -11.83
CA SER A 256 -4.45 9.83 -12.73
C SER A 256 -4.21 10.24 -14.19
N VAL A 257 -4.95 11.23 -14.68
CA VAL A 257 -4.78 11.76 -16.04
C VAL A 257 -3.38 12.36 -16.23
N GLY A 258 -2.86 13.06 -15.24
CA GLY A 258 -1.49 13.59 -15.25
C GLY A 258 -0.44 12.49 -15.39
N CYS A 259 -0.56 11.40 -14.62
CA CYS A 259 0.34 10.26 -14.71
C CYS A 259 0.23 9.55 -16.07
N TRP A 260 -0.97 9.28 -16.57
CA TRP A 260 -1.14 8.69 -17.91
C TRP A 260 -0.58 9.60 -19.00
N GLY A 261 -0.72 10.92 -18.80
CA GLY A 261 -0.19 11.96 -19.65
C GLY A 261 1.33 11.94 -19.77
N VAL A 262 2.10 11.28 -18.88
CA VAL A 262 3.55 11.12 -19.02
C VAL A 262 3.93 10.48 -20.37
N MET A 263 3.08 9.58 -20.88
CA MET A 263 3.29 8.93 -22.19
C MET A 263 3.24 9.91 -23.37
N VAL A 264 2.58 11.06 -23.23
CA VAL A 264 2.30 11.99 -24.34
C VAL A 264 2.87 13.39 -24.10
N TRP A 265 2.82 13.88 -22.86
CA TRP A 265 3.12 15.26 -22.45
C TRP A 265 4.01 15.32 -21.21
N GLU A 266 5.10 14.57 -21.18
CA GLU A 266 6.04 14.43 -20.06
C GLU A 266 6.41 15.77 -19.37
N LYS A 267 6.63 16.83 -20.16
CA LYS A 267 7.04 18.16 -19.65
C LYS A 267 6.01 18.82 -18.73
N ILE A 268 4.71 18.59 -18.95
CA ILE A 268 3.61 19.20 -18.15
C ILE A 268 2.91 18.19 -17.25
N ALA A 269 3.12 16.89 -17.49
CA ALA A 269 2.52 15.80 -16.72
C ALA A 269 2.73 15.99 -15.21
N HIS A 270 3.95 16.30 -14.77
CA HIS A 270 4.27 16.54 -13.35
C HIS A 270 3.47 17.71 -12.75
N THR A 271 3.29 18.81 -13.48
CA THR A 271 2.46 19.94 -13.02
C THR A 271 1.01 19.51 -12.81
N ILE A 272 0.44 18.71 -13.73
CA ILE A 272 -0.92 18.19 -13.60
C ILE A 272 -1.04 17.27 -12.39
N ILE A 273 -0.06 16.36 -12.20
CA ILE A 273 0.03 15.47 -11.05
C ILE A 273 0.05 16.28 -9.75
N TYR A 274 0.84 17.34 -9.67
CA TYR A 274 0.91 18.19 -8.47
C TYR A 274 -0.41 18.88 -8.15
N VAL A 275 -1.14 19.37 -9.15
CA VAL A 275 -2.47 19.95 -8.94
C VAL A 275 -3.42 18.90 -8.35
N GLY A 276 -3.47 17.71 -8.95
CA GLY A 276 -4.31 16.62 -8.47
C GLY A 276 -3.96 16.18 -7.05
N ASN A 277 -2.67 15.93 -6.79
CA ASN A 277 -2.16 15.52 -5.49
C ASN A 277 -2.42 16.58 -4.40
N SER A 278 -2.26 17.88 -4.71
CA SER A 278 -2.52 18.95 -3.75
C SER A 278 -3.98 18.96 -3.28
N MET A 279 -4.92 18.65 -4.17
CA MET A 279 -6.34 18.53 -3.81
C MET A 279 -6.60 17.31 -2.91
N VAL A 280 -6.00 16.16 -3.22
CA VAL A 280 -6.09 14.95 -2.39
C VAL A 280 -5.49 15.21 -1.00
N LEU A 281 -4.29 15.80 -0.93
CA LEU A 281 -3.62 16.13 0.33
C LEU A 281 -4.42 17.14 1.17
N LEU A 282 -5.07 18.11 0.54
CA LEU A 282 -5.98 19.02 1.25
C LEU A 282 -7.17 18.24 1.81
N GLY A 283 -7.79 17.36 1.02
CA GLY A 283 -8.84 16.46 1.51
C GLY A 283 -8.38 15.61 2.70
N ALA A 284 -7.18 15.03 2.62
CA ALA A 284 -6.58 14.24 3.69
C ALA A 284 -6.32 15.06 4.96
N LEU A 285 -5.79 16.28 4.83
CA LEU A 285 -5.58 17.20 5.94
C LEU A 285 -6.89 17.49 6.69
N LEU A 286 -7.96 17.81 5.97
CA LEU A 286 -9.27 18.07 6.57
C LEU A 286 -9.76 16.85 7.37
N MET A 287 -9.51 15.63 6.89
CA MET A 287 -9.93 14.39 7.56
C MET A 287 -9.03 14.05 8.75
N VAL A 288 -7.73 14.38 8.70
CA VAL A 288 -6.83 14.28 9.84
C VAL A 288 -7.28 15.21 10.97
N ILE A 289 -7.64 16.45 10.65
CA ILE A 289 -8.16 17.42 11.62
C ILE A 289 -9.43 16.87 12.28
N ASP A 290 -10.40 16.42 11.49
CA ASP A 290 -11.66 15.87 12.00
C ASP A 290 -11.43 14.61 12.85
N GLY A 291 -10.59 13.68 12.38
CA GLY A 291 -10.28 12.43 13.05
C GLY A 291 -9.58 12.63 14.40
N ILE A 292 -8.58 13.51 14.48
CA ILE A 292 -7.92 13.84 15.74
C ILE A 292 -8.90 14.53 16.69
N ALA A 293 -9.71 15.47 16.20
CA ALA A 293 -10.73 16.13 17.00
C ALA A 293 -11.75 15.12 17.56
N GLN A 294 -12.18 14.16 16.76
CA GLN A 294 -13.10 13.09 17.16
C GLN A 294 -12.48 12.19 18.25
N LEU A 295 -11.20 11.80 18.13
CA LEU A 295 -10.49 11.02 19.15
C LEU A 295 -10.37 11.77 20.48
N ILE A 296 -10.12 13.07 20.42
CA ILE A 296 -10.05 13.93 21.60
C ILE A 296 -11.43 14.12 22.22
N LYS A 297 -12.48 14.32 21.42
CA LYS A 297 -13.86 14.54 21.90
C LYS A 297 -14.45 13.30 22.56
N ASN A 298 -14.19 12.12 22.00
CA ASN A 298 -14.73 10.84 22.48
C ASN A 298 -13.89 10.21 23.61
N ARG A 299 -13.00 10.98 24.25
CA ARG A 299 -12.16 10.49 25.34
C ARG A 299 -12.97 10.26 26.62
N PRO A 300 -12.59 9.28 27.46
CA PRO A 300 -13.07 9.19 28.84
C PRO A 300 -12.82 10.51 29.59
N ARG A 301 -13.79 10.94 30.42
CA ARG A 301 -13.70 12.21 31.18
C ARG A 301 -12.43 12.32 32.04
N GLU A 302 -11.94 11.19 32.52
CA GLU A 302 -10.72 11.05 33.33
C GLU A 302 -9.41 11.28 32.55
N TYR A 303 -9.44 11.29 31.21
CA TYR A 303 -8.24 11.47 30.39
C TYR A 303 -8.14 12.88 29.84
N GLY A 304 -6.96 13.48 29.99
CA GLY A 304 -6.55 14.63 29.18
C GLY A 304 -6.40 14.24 27.70
N ALA A 305 -6.36 15.24 26.81
CA ALA A 305 -6.29 15.03 25.36
C ALA A 305 -5.08 14.17 24.94
N ILE A 306 -3.88 14.48 25.44
CA ILE A 306 -2.65 13.73 25.12
C ILE A 306 -2.79 12.26 25.53
N ARG A 307 -3.25 11.99 26.76
CA ARG A 307 -3.43 10.62 27.26
C ARG A 307 -4.44 9.83 26.44
N ALA A 308 -5.50 10.48 25.95
CA ALA A 308 -6.52 9.86 25.11
C ALA A 308 -5.97 9.41 23.76
N LEU A 309 -5.12 10.24 23.13
CA LEU A 309 -4.41 9.90 21.89
C LEU A 309 -3.43 8.75 22.15
N LEU A 310 -2.61 8.86 23.20
CA LEU A 310 -1.54 7.90 23.45
C LEU A 310 -2.04 6.48 23.81
N ARG A 311 -3.26 6.35 24.35
CA ARG A 311 -3.84 5.04 24.66
C ARG A 311 -4.40 4.29 23.46
N GLN A 312 -4.58 4.96 22.32
CA GLN A 312 -5.21 4.39 21.13
C GLN A 312 -4.24 4.34 19.94
N PRO A 313 -3.11 3.62 20.04
CA PRO A 313 -2.06 3.71 19.02
C PRO A 313 -2.51 3.26 17.64
N LEU A 314 -3.45 2.31 17.52
CA LEU A 314 -3.96 1.92 16.20
C LEU A 314 -4.76 3.04 15.51
N ARG A 315 -5.59 3.79 16.25
CA ARG A 315 -6.43 4.84 15.66
C ARG A 315 -5.66 6.15 15.52
N PHE A 316 -4.97 6.55 16.58
CA PHE A 316 -4.09 7.71 16.55
C PHE A 316 -3.00 7.53 15.48
N GLY A 317 -2.43 6.33 15.38
CA GLY A 317 -1.39 6.00 14.40
C GLY A 317 -1.80 6.24 12.96
N LEU A 318 -3.05 5.98 12.57
CA LEU A 318 -3.53 6.25 11.21
C LEU A 318 -3.44 7.74 10.86
N PHE A 319 -3.94 8.61 11.75
CA PHE A 319 -3.88 10.05 11.54
C PHE A 319 -2.47 10.61 11.72
N PHE A 320 -1.69 10.05 12.65
CA PHE A 320 -0.30 10.44 12.84
C PHE A 320 0.54 10.12 11.60
N GLN A 321 0.35 8.95 10.99
CA GLN A 321 1.09 8.59 9.77
C GLN A 321 0.75 9.51 8.61
N LEU A 322 -0.51 9.96 8.47
CA LEU A 322 -0.86 10.98 7.47
C LEU A 322 -0.17 12.33 7.72
N ILE A 323 0.11 12.70 8.97
CA ILE A 323 0.91 13.90 9.30
C ILE A 323 2.38 13.64 9.02
N TRP A 324 2.90 12.50 9.48
CA TRP A 324 4.32 12.16 9.39
C TRP A 324 4.77 11.98 7.94
N LEU A 325 3.92 11.40 7.10
CA LEU A 325 4.10 11.29 5.65
C LEU A 325 4.47 12.63 5.01
N GLN A 326 3.96 13.75 5.53
CA GLN A 326 4.31 15.07 5.00
C GLN A 326 5.81 15.36 5.15
N PHE A 327 6.41 14.98 6.28
CA PHE A 327 7.80 15.28 6.61
C PHE A 327 8.79 14.32 5.98
N VAL A 328 8.43 13.03 5.86
CA VAL A 328 9.34 12.00 5.33
C VAL A 328 9.16 11.72 3.84
N MET A 329 8.07 12.19 3.25
CA MET A 329 7.71 11.88 1.87
C MET A 329 7.38 13.15 1.08
N VAL A 330 6.32 13.86 1.46
CA VAL A 330 5.77 14.96 0.63
C VAL A 330 6.72 16.14 0.53
N PHE A 331 7.18 16.69 1.66
CA PHE A 331 8.10 17.84 1.64
C PHE A 331 9.46 17.49 1.01
N PRO A 332 10.09 16.33 1.30
CA PRO A 332 11.28 15.90 0.57
C PRO A 332 11.06 15.75 -0.94
N GLY A 333 9.91 15.23 -1.37
CA GLY A 333 9.56 15.14 -2.80
C GLY A 333 9.40 16.50 -3.46
N LEU A 334 8.67 17.42 -2.81
CA LEU A 334 8.52 18.80 -3.30
C LEU A 334 9.86 19.54 -3.35
N TYR A 335 10.72 19.31 -2.37
CA TYR A 335 12.06 19.85 -2.34
C TYR A 335 12.91 19.33 -3.51
N THR A 336 12.88 18.02 -3.76
CA THR A 336 13.55 17.38 -4.91
C THR A 336 13.06 17.98 -6.22
N ALA A 337 11.75 18.12 -6.39
CA ALA A 337 11.15 18.70 -7.59
C ALA A 337 11.54 20.17 -7.82
N ALA A 338 11.55 20.97 -6.75
CA ALA A 338 11.93 22.38 -6.83
C ALA A 338 13.43 22.58 -7.09
N LYS A 339 14.26 21.60 -6.75
CA LYS A 339 15.73 21.64 -6.86
C LYS A 339 16.26 20.59 -7.83
N LEU A 340 15.45 20.14 -8.78
CA LEU A 340 15.78 19.00 -9.64
C LEU A 340 17.10 19.22 -10.41
N ASP A 341 17.33 20.42 -10.93
CA ASP A 341 18.57 20.75 -11.66
C ASP A 341 19.82 20.67 -10.77
N GLU A 342 19.70 20.99 -9.48
CA GLU A 342 20.80 20.85 -8.52
C GLU A 342 21.13 19.37 -8.27
N PHE A 343 20.11 18.53 -8.10
CA PHE A 343 20.29 17.08 -7.93
C PHE A 343 20.79 16.38 -9.20
N ARG A 344 20.42 16.88 -10.39
CA ARG A 344 20.95 16.39 -11.67
C ARG A 344 22.45 16.64 -11.84
N ALA A 345 23.00 17.63 -11.14
CA ALA A 345 24.44 17.87 -11.11
C ALA A 345 25.19 16.87 -10.21
N TRP A 346 24.51 16.15 -9.31
CA TRP A 346 25.11 15.10 -8.49
C TRP A 346 25.42 13.83 -9.33
N PRO A 347 26.28 12.92 -8.85
CA PRO A 347 26.45 11.61 -9.46
C PRO A 347 25.11 10.86 -9.57
N LEU A 348 24.91 10.11 -10.65
CA LEU A 348 23.66 9.37 -10.92
C LEU A 348 23.24 8.48 -9.74
N GLU A 349 24.20 7.84 -9.06
CA GLU A 349 23.93 7.01 -7.89
C GLU A 349 23.21 7.78 -6.77
N ALA A 350 23.57 9.05 -6.54
CA ALA A 350 22.98 9.88 -5.52
C ALA A 350 21.54 10.30 -5.87
N GLU A 351 21.28 10.63 -7.14
CA GLU A 351 19.92 10.90 -7.64
C GLU A 351 19.06 9.63 -7.59
N ARG A 352 19.58 8.51 -8.07
CA ARG A 352 18.93 7.18 -8.03
C ARG A 352 18.53 6.80 -6.61
N ARG A 353 19.37 7.09 -5.62
CA ARG A 353 19.06 6.85 -4.20
C ARG A 353 17.85 7.65 -3.73
N ILE A 354 17.76 8.94 -4.08
CA ILE A 354 16.60 9.78 -3.75
C ILE A 354 15.35 9.19 -4.41
N LEU A 355 15.41 8.88 -5.71
CA LEU A 355 14.29 8.32 -6.46
C LEU A 355 13.81 6.98 -5.88
N THR A 356 14.75 6.09 -5.56
CA THR A 356 14.44 4.77 -4.99
C THR A 356 13.85 4.91 -3.60
N GLY A 357 14.51 5.67 -2.72
CA GLY A 357 14.09 5.82 -1.32
C GLY A 357 12.71 6.44 -1.18
N HIS A 358 12.42 7.47 -1.99
CA HIS A 358 11.17 8.22 -1.98
C HIS A 358 9.92 7.33 -2.04
N TRP A 359 9.84 6.45 -3.04
CA TRP A 359 8.66 5.59 -3.21
C TRP A 359 8.66 4.39 -2.25
N HIS A 360 9.84 3.91 -1.79
CA HIS A 360 9.91 2.87 -0.76
C HIS A 360 9.41 3.37 0.60
N VAL A 361 9.72 4.62 0.97
CA VAL A 361 9.16 5.26 2.17
C VAL A 361 7.64 5.33 2.05
N LEU A 362 7.12 5.81 0.91
CA LEU A 362 5.68 5.87 0.66
C LEU A 362 5.02 4.50 0.83
N ALA A 363 5.50 3.47 0.11
CA ALA A 363 4.96 2.12 0.18
C ALA A 363 5.01 1.52 1.60
N THR A 364 6.06 1.81 2.36
CA THR A 364 6.19 1.31 3.73
C THR A 364 5.25 2.05 4.69
N VAL A 365 5.02 3.36 4.52
CA VAL A 365 3.99 4.10 5.26
C VAL A 365 2.60 3.53 4.96
N SER A 366 2.28 3.22 3.70
CA SER A 366 1.05 2.53 3.31
C SER A 366 0.91 1.20 4.05
N ALA A 367 1.98 0.42 4.13
CA ALA A 367 2.01 -0.85 4.85
C ALA A 367 1.79 -0.69 6.36
N VAL A 368 2.38 0.34 6.98
CA VAL A 368 2.14 0.70 8.39
C VAL A 368 0.67 1.03 8.60
N MET A 369 0.07 1.87 7.77
CA MET A 369 -1.35 2.22 7.91
C MET A 369 -2.26 0.99 7.74
N MET A 370 -1.95 0.13 6.77
CA MET A 370 -2.70 -1.10 6.54
C MET A 370 -2.59 -2.08 7.70
N ILE A 371 -1.43 -2.28 8.31
CA ILE A 371 -1.34 -3.17 9.47
C ILE A 371 -2.12 -2.63 10.67
N LEU A 372 -2.19 -1.31 10.86
CA LEU A 372 -3.02 -0.71 11.90
C LEU A 372 -4.53 -0.92 11.62
N LEU A 373 -4.97 -0.76 10.37
CA LEU A 373 -6.34 -1.06 9.93
C LEU A 373 -6.70 -2.53 10.13
N VAL A 374 -5.83 -3.44 9.69
CA VAL A 374 -5.97 -4.89 9.86
C VAL A 374 -6.02 -5.26 11.33
N ALA A 375 -5.11 -4.73 12.15
CA ALA A 375 -5.08 -5.00 13.59
C ALA A 375 -6.36 -4.55 14.30
N ASP A 376 -6.90 -3.39 13.93
CA ASP A 376 -8.17 -2.91 14.48
C ASP A 376 -9.35 -3.78 14.01
N ARG A 377 -9.37 -4.19 12.73
CA ARG A 377 -10.42 -5.09 12.18
C ARG A 377 -10.35 -6.51 12.75
N LEU A 378 -9.16 -6.98 13.07
CA LEU A 378 -8.92 -8.22 13.84
C LEU A 378 -9.14 -8.02 15.34
N ASN A 379 -9.62 -6.84 15.76
CA ASN A 379 -10.00 -6.50 17.12
C ASN A 379 -8.88 -6.86 18.12
N VAL A 380 -7.63 -6.50 17.81
CA VAL A 380 -6.47 -6.67 18.71
C VAL A 380 -6.69 -5.81 19.96
N ARG A 381 -6.54 -6.42 21.15
CA ARG A 381 -6.82 -5.80 22.46
C ARG A 381 -5.65 -5.98 23.44
N GLY A 382 -5.70 -5.24 24.55
CA GLY A 382 -4.76 -5.37 25.66
C GLY A 382 -3.33 -4.94 25.29
N TRP A 383 -2.35 -5.60 25.90
CA TRP A 383 -0.93 -5.29 25.70
C TRP A 383 -0.48 -5.46 24.24
N MET A 384 -1.00 -6.46 23.53
CA MET A 384 -0.63 -6.69 22.12
C MET A 384 -1.08 -5.52 21.23
N ARG A 385 -2.19 -4.84 21.56
CA ARG A 385 -2.60 -3.63 20.84
C ARG A 385 -1.57 -2.50 21.01
N GLN A 386 -0.98 -2.40 22.19
CA GLN A 386 0.03 -1.38 22.49
C GLN A 386 1.36 -1.72 21.83
N VAL A 387 1.82 -2.97 21.95
CA VAL A 387 3.08 -3.42 21.32
C VAL A 387 3.00 -3.32 19.80
N LEU A 388 1.91 -3.80 19.18
CA LEU A 388 1.76 -3.69 17.73
C LEU A 388 1.66 -2.23 17.28
N GLY A 389 0.79 -1.44 17.93
CA GLY A 389 0.57 -0.06 17.54
C GLY A 389 1.82 0.81 17.73
N TRP A 390 2.35 0.89 18.96
CA TRP A 390 3.52 1.72 19.23
C TRP A 390 4.80 1.13 18.65
N GLY A 391 4.95 -0.19 18.67
CA GLY A 391 6.11 -0.87 18.09
C GLY A 391 6.27 -0.48 16.64
N VAL A 392 5.24 -0.73 15.80
CA VAL A 392 5.29 -0.39 14.37
C VAL A 392 5.42 1.12 14.15
N LEU A 393 4.69 1.96 14.89
CA LEU A 393 4.80 3.42 14.71
C LEU A 393 6.21 3.92 14.98
N LEU A 394 6.79 3.58 16.14
CA LEU A 394 8.11 4.06 16.54
C LEU A 394 9.21 3.48 15.65
N SER A 395 9.15 2.19 15.34
CA SER A 395 10.16 1.52 14.53
C SER A 395 10.15 1.99 13.07
N ALA A 396 8.96 2.15 12.48
CA ALA A 396 8.84 2.65 11.12
C ALA A 396 9.26 4.12 11.01
N ASN A 397 8.82 4.98 11.94
CA ASN A 397 9.21 6.39 11.91
C ASN A 397 10.70 6.59 12.14
N LEU A 398 11.33 5.74 12.97
CA LEU A 398 12.78 5.71 13.09
C LEU A 398 13.41 5.39 11.74
N ALA A 399 13.00 4.30 11.08
CA ALA A 399 13.54 3.96 9.75
C ALA A 399 13.37 5.12 8.76
N PHE A 400 12.14 5.65 8.61
CA PHE A 400 11.83 6.72 7.65
C PHE A 400 12.64 7.99 7.90
N THR A 401 12.81 8.39 9.16
CA THR A 401 13.61 9.58 9.50
C THR A 401 15.03 9.44 8.96
N PHE A 402 15.65 8.29 9.18
CA PHE A 402 17.03 8.07 8.76
C PHE A 402 17.14 7.73 7.27
N THR A 403 16.09 7.21 6.64
CA THR A 403 16.02 7.12 5.18
C THR A 403 16.07 8.49 4.52
N VAL A 404 15.35 9.50 5.04
CA VAL A 404 15.43 10.88 4.51
C VAL A 404 16.86 11.42 4.62
N PHE A 405 17.53 11.22 5.76
CA PHE A 405 18.95 11.60 5.86
C PHE A 405 19.81 10.82 4.86
N TYR A 406 19.60 9.52 4.73
CA TYR A 406 20.34 8.69 3.78
C TYR A 406 20.19 9.18 2.34
N GLU A 407 18.98 9.58 1.93
CA GLU A 407 18.66 10.09 0.59
C GLU A 407 19.35 11.42 0.27
N PHE A 408 19.27 12.38 1.20
CA PHE A 408 19.63 13.78 0.94
C PHE A 408 21.03 14.19 1.40
N LEU A 409 21.77 13.31 2.11
CA LEU A 409 23.16 13.59 2.44
C LEU A 409 24.00 13.73 1.14
N PRO A 410 24.82 14.80 1.03
CA PRO A 410 25.73 14.99 -0.10
C PRO A 410 26.59 13.75 -0.40
N PRO A 411 26.98 13.52 -1.67
CA PRO A 411 27.74 12.35 -2.09
C PRO A 411 29.04 12.11 -1.30
N GLU A 412 29.70 13.18 -0.84
CA GLU A 412 30.96 13.18 -0.09
C GLU A 412 30.82 12.88 1.40
N MET A 413 29.60 12.93 1.95
CA MET A 413 29.38 12.73 3.38
C MET A 413 29.27 11.24 3.76
N ASN A 414 29.81 10.88 4.93
CA ASN A 414 29.59 9.56 5.53
C ASN A 414 28.10 9.36 5.86
N ARG A 415 27.56 8.23 5.40
CA ARG A 415 26.16 7.84 5.58
C ARG A 415 25.97 6.52 6.31
N ASP A 416 27.04 5.82 6.69
CA ASP A 416 26.94 4.47 7.29
C ASP A 416 26.12 4.48 8.58
N TRP A 417 26.19 5.58 9.33
CA TRP A 417 25.38 5.77 10.53
C TRP A 417 23.88 5.74 10.24
N THR A 418 23.41 6.23 9.09
CA THR A 418 21.98 6.21 8.74
C THR A 418 21.47 4.79 8.51
N VAL A 419 22.29 3.94 7.87
CA VAL A 419 21.96 2.53 7.57
C VAL A 419 21.70 1.75 8.86
N LEU A 420 22.51 1.98 9.90
CA LEU A 420 22.30 1.36 11.21
C LEU A 420 20.90 1.64 11.77
N TYR A 421 20.46 2.90 11.77
CA TYR A 421 19.15 3.27 12.32
C TYR A 421 17.98 2.83 11.43
N MET A 422 18.19 2.83 10.10
CA MET A 422 17.24 2.24 9.15
C MET A 422 17.04 0.75 9.45
N ASP A 423 18.13 -0.01 9.57
CA ASP A 423 18.09 -1.45 9.86
C ASP A 423 17.48 -1.75 11.23
N ILE A 424 17.79 -0.95 12.26
CA ILE A 424 17.14 -1.07 13.57
C ILE A 424 15.63 -0.85 13.45
N GLY A 425 15.20 0.21 12.75
CA GLY A 425 13.78 0.52 12.56
C GLY A 425 13.04 -0.58 11.78
N VAL A 426 13.61 -1.07 10.69
CA VAL A 426 13.04 -2.17 9.89
C VAL A 426 13.03 -3.46 10.70
N GLY A 427 14.15 -3.82 11.34
CA GLY A 427 14.28 -5.04 12.15
C GLY A 427 13.29 -5.08 13.32
N LEU A 428 13.13 -3.97 14.04
CA LEU A 428 12.11 -3.87 15.10
C LEU A 428 10.69 -4.00 14.55
N SER A 429 10.39 -3.41 13.38
CA SER A 429 9.09 -3.57 12.72
C SER A 429 8.79 -5.04 12.41
N LEU A 430 9.79 -5.77 11.88
CA LEU A 430 9.67 -7.19 11.56
C LEU A 430 9.50 -8.06 12.83
N ILE A 431 10.21 -7.74 13.91
CA ILE A 431 10.04 -8.44 15.21
C ILE A 431 8.61 -8.25 15.72
N VAL A 432 8.09 -7.02 15.70
CA VAL A 432 6.72 -6.72 16.14
C VAL A 432 5.68 -7.45 15.28
N LEU A 433 5.89 -7.47 13.95
CA LEU A 433 5.06 -8.23 13.01
C LEU A 433 5.08 -9.73 13.32
N ALA A 434 6.26 -10.31 13.55
CA ALA A 434 6.43 -11.71 13.91
C ALA A 434 5.73 -12.06 15.23
N LEU A 435 5.85 -11.21 16.26
CA LEU A 435 5.15 -11.38 17.53
C LEU A 435 3.63 -11.34 17.36
N PHE A 436 3.12 -10.41 16.54
CA PHE A 436 1.71 -10.29 16.24
C PHE A 436 1.17 -11.53 15.51
N LEU A 437 1.83 -11.94 14.43
CA LEU A 437 1.42 -13.10 13.63
C LEU A 437 1.58 -14.41 14.41
N GLY A 438 2.65 -14.58 15.18
CA GLY A 438 2.85 -15.73 16.07
C GLY A 438 1.71 -15.86 17.09
N ARG A 439 1.29 -14.75 17.69
CA ARG A 439 0.11 -14.76 18.58
C ARG A 439 -1.18 -15.12 17.85
N ARG A 440 -1.35 -14.69 16.60
CA ARG A 440 -2.52 -15.04 15.78
C ARG A 440 -2.53 -16.49 15.36
N LEU A 441 -1.35 -17.06 15.11
CA LEU A 441 -1.18 -18.49 14.85
C LEU A 441 -1.57 -19.31 16.08
N LEU A 442 -1.10 -18.93 17.27
CA LEU A 442 -1.50 -19.58 18.53
C LEU A 442 -3.02 -19.49 18.77
N ASP A 443 -3.62 -18.32 18.50
CA ASP A 443 -5.08 -18.14 18.58
C ASP A 443 -5.83 -19.04 17.59
N LEU A 444 -5.35 -19.18 16.35
CA LEU A 444 -5.95 -20.04 15.33
C LEU A 444 -5.97 -21.51 15.77
N PHE A 445 -4.92 -22.00 16.42
CA PHE A 445 -4.85 -23.37 16.91
C PHE A 445 -5.53 -23.59 18.28
N SER A 446 -5.85 -22.52 19.02
CA SER A 446 -6.60 -22.60 20.27
C SER A 446 -8.01 -23.16 20.07
N ALA A 447 -8.50 -23.90 21.08
CA ALA A 447 -9.86 -24.45 21.10
C ALA A 447 -10.96 -23.37 21.16
N LYS A 448 -10.65 -22.22 21.75
CA LYS A 448 -11.54 -21.03 21.84
C LYS A 448 -10.97 -19.86 21.03
N GLY A 449 -10.29 -20.16 19.93
CA GLY A 449 -9.73 -19.16 19.03
C GLY A 449 -10.81 -18.33 18.35
N ARG A 450 -10.44 -17.20 17.76
CA ARG A 450 -11.42 -16.29 17.12
C ARG A 450 -12.17 -16.88 15.94
N TRP A 451 -11.69 -17.98 15.38
CA TRP A 451 -12.41 -18.76 14.38
C TRP A 451 -13.74 -19.36 14.91
N THR A 452 -13.98 -19.35 16.23
CA THR A 452 -15.26 -19.74 16.84
C THR A 452 -16.26 -18.59 16.99
N GLU A 453 -15.81 -17.34 16.82
CA GLU A 453 -16.70 -16.17 16.89
C GLU A 453 -17.49 -16.04 15.58
N ALA A 454 -18.77 -15.64 15.66
CA ALA A 454 -19.51 -15.21 14.49
C ALA A 454 -18.88 -13.92 13.95
N GLU A 455 -18.80 -13.81 12.62
CA GLU A 455 -18.34 -12.58 11.95
C GLU A 455 -19.48 -11.60 11.69
#